data_AF-A0A2M8NGL7-F1
#
_entry.id   AF-A0A2M8NGL7-F1
#
_cell.length_a   1.000
_cell.length_b   1.000
_cell.length_c   1.000
_cell.angle_alpha   90.00
_cell.angle_beta   90.00
_cell.angle_gamma   90.00
#
_symmetry.space_group_name_H-M   'P 1'
#
loop_
_entity.id
_entity.type
_entity.pdbx_description
1 polymer ?
#
loop_
_entity_poly.entity_id
_entity_poly.type
_entity_poly.pdbx_seq_one_letter_code
_entity_poly.pdbx_strand_id
1 'polypeptide(L)'
;MQMTANRFQLGFANTPETNPTPLRVEGRFPDWLSGVLVRNGPGTFDLKHTRYRHWFDGLALLHSFAFAQGAVTYTSRYLYSPSYREDSASGRISYRGFASDPCRSLFKRAMSLFTPTPEGMNANVNITRLGDDFIAMTETPMAIAFDPRTLETLRPYAYDDGKDGTERLEGSVTTAHPHYDPARRLAYNYLL
;
A
#
# COMPACT_ATOMS: atom_id res chain seq x y z
N MET A 1 -2.95 2.31 40.13
CA MET A 1 -2.17 1.48 39.21
C MET A 1 -1.87 2.32 37.97
N GLN A 2 -0.71 2.96 37.91
CA GLN A 2 -0.30 3.73 36.71
C GLN A 2 -0.03 2.72 35.60
N MET A 3 -0.87 2.70 34.56
CA MET A 3 -0.49 2.04 33.32
C MET A 3 0.74 2.76 32.79
N THR A 4 1.88 2.08 32.76
CA THR A 4 3.04 2.54 32.01
C THR A 4 2.62 2.71 30.55
N ALA A 5 2.69 3.94 30.05
CA ALA A 5 2.36 4.22 28.66
C ALA A 5 3.22 3.32 27.76
N ASN A 6 2.59 2.58 26.85
CA ASN A 6 3.31 1.72 25.91
C ASN A 6 4.16 2.63 24.99
N ARG A 7 5.48 2.55 25.14
CA ARG A 7 6.44 3.38 24.37
C ARG A 7 6.34 3.21 22.85
N PHE A 8 5.71 2.13 22.38
CA PHE A 8 5.55 1.83 20.96
C PHE A 8 4.22 2.29 20.39
N GLN A 9 3.33 2.87 21.19
CA GLN A 9 2.00 3.29 20.77
C GLN A 9 2.05 4.29 19.60
N LEU A 10 3.08 5.13 19.54
CA LEU A 10 3.29 6.08 18.43
C LEU A 10 3.46 5.38 17.07
N GLY A 11 3.99 4.16 17.04
CA GLY A 11 4.14 3.37 15.81
C GLY A 11 2.82 2.88 15.20
N PHE A 12 1.70 3.04 15.91
CA PHE A 12 0.36 2.67 15.48
C PHE A 12 -0.60 3.88 15.47
N ALA A 13 -0.06 5.09 15.36
CA ALA A 13 -0.81 6.32 15.20
C ALA A 13 -0.89 6.73 13.72
N ASN A 14 -1.85 7.59 13.38
CA ASN A 14 -1.95 8.13 12.04
C ASN A 14 -0.70 8.96 11.69
N THR A 15 -0.16 8.75 10.49
CA THR A 15 1.03 9.42 9.99
C THR A 15 0.63 10.46 8.94
N PRO A 16 1.01 11.73 9.06
CA PRO A 16 0.73 12.73 8.03
C PRO A 16 1.58 12.49 6.76
N GLU A 17 1.07 12.94 5.61
CA GLU A 17 1.92 13.09 4.42
C GLU A 17 3.00 14.13 4.67
N THR A 18 4.14 13.96 4.01
CA THR A 18 5.28 14.86 4.12
C THR A 18 5.76 15.20 2.73
N ASN A 19 5.71 16.49 2.40
CA ASN A 19 6.31 17.03 1.18
C ASN A 19 7.82 16.76 1.15
N PRO A 20 8.48 16.78 -0.03
CA PRO A 20 9.92 16.60 -0.14
C PRO A 20 10.70 17.47 0.86
N THR A 21 11.32 16.83 1.84
CA THR A 21 11.97 17.47 2.97
C THR A 21 13.41 16.96 3.10
N PRO A 22 14.43 17.83 2.95
CA PRO A 22 15.81 17.47 3.23
C PRO A 22 15.97 17.05 4.70
N LEU A 23 16.64 15.94 4.97
CA LEU A 23 16.91 15.51 6.35
C LEU A 23 18.30 15.92 6.80
N ARG A 24 18.43 16.17 8.11
CA ARG A 24 19.74 16.30 8.76
C ARG A 24 20.43 14.94 8.75
N VAL A 25 21.68 14.91 8.28
CA VAL A 25 22.52 13.72 8.26
C VAL A 25 23.51 13.78 9.42
N GLU A 26 23.60 12.71 10.19
CA GLU A 26 24.65 12.49 11.18
C GLU A 26 25.56 11.36 10.67
N GLY A 27 26.86 11.64 10.49
CA GLY A 27 27.79 10.76 9.79
C GLY A 27 27.90 11.09 8.30
N ARG A 28 28.26 10.11 7.47
CA ARG A 28 28.46 10.28 6.02
C ARG A 28 27.97 9.04 5.26
N PHE A 29 27.16 9.26 4.22
CA PHE A 29 26.80 8.20 3.28
C PHE A 29 27.97 7.84 2.36
N PRO A 30 28.10 6.58 1.92
CA PRO A 30 29.07 6.21 0.89
C PRO A 30 28.84 6.97 -0.41
N ASP A 31 29.91 7.40 -1.08
CA ASP A 31 29.83 8.24 -2.29
C ASP A 31 29.10 7.54 -3.46
N TRP A 32 29.10 6.20 -3.47
CA TRP A 32 28.39 5.40 -4.47
C TRP A 32 26.87 5.33 -4.23
N LEU A 33 26.38 5.73 -3.05
CA LEU A 33 24.96 5.63 -2.72
C LEU A 33 24.17 6.74 -3.42
N SER A 34 23.53 6.37 -4.52
CA SER A 34 22.57 7.20 -5.22
C SER A 34 21.37 6.38 -5.68
N GLY A 35 20.16 6.92 -5.51
CA GLY A 35 18.93 6.23 -5.84
C GLY A 35 17.81 6.58 -4.87
N VAL A 36 16.72 5.82 -4.92
CA VAL A 36 15.56 6.01 -4.06
C VAL A 36 15.24 4.71 -3.36
N LEU A 37 15.20 4.73 -2.02
CA LEU A 37 14.59 3.68 -1.23
C LEU A 37 13.13 4.03 -1.02
N VAL A 38 12.22 3.17 -1.49
CA VAL A 38 10.79 3.29 -1.20
C VAL A 38 10.38 2.18 -0.23
N ARG A 39 9.55 2.52 0.75
CA ARG A 39 8.94 1.60 1.71
C ARG A 39 7.43 1.82 1.71
N ASN A 40 6.68 0.77 2.00
CA ASN A 40 5.22 0.79 2.11
C ASN A 40 4.81 0.25 3.48
N GLY A 41 3.64 0.66 3.95
CA GLY A 41 3.08 0.24 5.22
C GLY A 41 1.76 0.94 5.53
N PRO A 42 1.09 0.54 6.62
CA PRO A 42 -0.11 1.21 7.10
C PRO A 42 0.22 2.58 7.73
N GLY A 43 -0.38 3.65 7.20
CA GLY A 43 -0.24 5.02 7.68
C GLY A 43 -1.44 5.57 8.46
N THR A 44 -2.64 4.98 8.31
CA THR A 44 -3.86 5.39 9.00
C THR A 44 -4.47 4.25 9.78
N PHE A 45 -4.67 4.41 11.09
CA PHE A 45 -5.29 3.42 11.98
C PHE A 45 -6.63 3.90 12.55
N ASP A 46 -6.77 5.21 12.79
CA ASP A 46 -7.97 5.84 13.33
C ASP A 46 -8.64 6.71 12.25
N LEU A 47 -9.90 6.44 11.96
CA LEU A 47 -10.75 7.32 11.14
C LEU A 47 -11.69 8.12 12.05
N LYS A 48 -12.36 9.14 11.51
CA LYS A 48 -13.24 10.04 12.28
C LYS A 48 -14.29 9.29 13.13
N HIS A 49 -14.81 8.17 12.61
CA HIS A 49 -15.93 7.47 13.24
C HIS A 49 -15.67 5.98 13.53
N THR A 50 -14.55 5.43 13.08
CA THR A 50 -14.19 4.01 13.26
C THR A 50 -12.68 3.87 13.36
N ARG A 51 -12.21 2.79 13.99
CA ARG A 51 -10.79 2.44 14.07
C ARG A 51 -10.57 1.08 13.43
N TYR A 52 -9.48 0.92 12.69
CA TYR A 52 -9.06 -0.37 12.18
C TYR A 52 -8.67 -1.31 13.32
N ARG A 53 -9.11 -2.57 13.24
CA ARG A 53 -8.96 -3.56 14.30
C ARG A 53 -7.58 -4.21 14.31
N HIS A 54 -6.89 -4.22 13.18
CA HIS A 54 -5.61 -4.87 13.00
C HIS A 54 -4.66 -3.96 12.21
N TRP A 55 -3.36 -4.05 12.48
CA TRP A 55 -2.36 -3.19 11.83
C TRP A 55 -2.30 -3.35 10.30
N PHE A 56 -2.67 -4.51 9.75
CA PHE A 56 -2.72 -4.78 8.31
C PHE A 56 -3.89 -4.10 7.61
N ASP A 57 -4.86 -3.58 8.35
CA ASP A 57 -6.01 -2.91 7.76
C ASP A 57 -5.75 -1.42 7.51
N GLY A 58 -4.68 -0.85 8.09
CA GLY A 58 -4.42 0.57 7.98
C GLY A 58 -4.12 1.00 6.54
N LEU A 59 -4.54 2.21 6.17
CA LEU A 59 -4.44 2.69 4.78
C LEU A 59 -2.97 2.84 4.34
N ALA A 60 -2.65 2.35 3.14
CA ALA A 60 -1.30 2.34 2.57
C ALA A 60 -0.67 3.75 2.49
N LEU A 61 0.53 3.89 3.07
CA LEU A 61 1.38 5.07 3.02
C LEU A 61 2.75 4.68 2.45
N LEU A 62 3.11 5.33 1.35
CA LEU A 62 4.43 5.19 0.75
C LEU A 62 5.39 6.18 1.41
N HIS A 63 6.61 5.72 1.69
CA HIS A 63 7.71 6.51 2.21
C HIS A 63 8.88 6.41 1.24
N SER A 64 9.49 7.53 0.85
CA SER A 64 10.71 7.56 0.05
C SER A 64 11.86 8.24 0.76
N PHE A 65 13.06 7.73 0.50
CA PHE A 65 14.34 8.32 0.86
C PHE A 65 15.18 8.41 -0.41
N ALA A 66 15.29 9.61 -0.97
CA ALA A 66 16.05 9.87 -2.19
C ALA A 66 17.46 10.32 -1.82
N PHE A 67 18.46 9.54 -2.24
CA PHE A 67 19.88 9.77 -1.97
C PHE A 67 20.57 10.36 -3.19
N ALA A 68 21.22 11.51 -3.01
CA ALA A 68 22.05 12.14 -4.02
C ALA A 68 23.14 12.99 -3.36
N GLN A 69 24.39 12.83 -3.82
CA GLN A 69 25.52 13.68 -3.43
C GLN A 69 25.70 13.80 -1.90
N GLY A 70 25.55 12.69 -1.18
CA GLY A 70 25.68 12.66 0.29
C GLY A 70 24.50 13.27 1.07
N ALA A 71 23.45 13.72 0.39
CA ALA A 71 22.21 14.20 1.00
C ALA A 71 21.08 13.17 0.86
N VAL A 72 20.07 13.30 1.72
CA VAL A 72 18.83 12.52 1.66
C VAL A 72 17.60 13.41 1.79
N THR A 73 16.63 13.20 0.92
CA THR A 73 15.32 13.85 0.95
C THR A 73 14.26 12.81 1.28
N TYR A 74 13.42 13.11 2.28
CA TYR A 74 12.28 12.29 2.65
C TYR A 74 10.99 12.80 2.02
N THR A 75 10.09 11.90 1.64
CA THR A 75 8.73 12.22 1.20
C THR A 75 7.80 11.09 1.64
N SER A 76 6.59 11.40 2.09
CA SER A 76 5.54 10.39 2.27
C SER A 76 4.25 10.82 1.61
N ARG A 77 3.58 9.85 0.97
CA ARG A 77 2.33 10.06 0.24
C ARG A 77 1.45 8.84 0.38
N TYR A 78 0.18 9.03 0.73
CA TYR A 78 -0.78 7.95 0.76
C TYR A 78 -0.95 7.36 -0.63
N LEU A 79 -1.18 6.05 -0.69
CA LEU A 79 -1.65 5.44 -1.91
C LEU A 79 -3.13 5.77 -2.06
N TYR A 80 -3.48 6.62 -3.03
CA TYR A 80 -4.83 7.13 -3.27
C TYR A 80 -5.74 6.09 -3.93
N SER A 81 -5.79 4.90 -3.32
CA SER A 81 -6.66 3.78 -3.67
C SER A 81 -8.14 4.13 -3.46
N PRO A 82 -9.07 3.34 -4.04
CA PRO A 82 -10.49 3.43 -3.70
C PRO A 82 -10.76 3.39 -2.19
N SER A 83 -10.09 2.50 -1.43
CA SER A 83 -10.19 2.45 0.04
C SER A 83 -9.79 3.76 0.67
N TYR A 84 -8.63 4.31 0.30
CA TYR A 84 -8.15 5.55 0.88
C TYR A 84 -9.13 6.70 0.64
N ARG A 85 -9.63 6.84 -0.59
CA ARG A 85 -10.55 7.92 -0.98
C ARG A 85 -11.86 7.82 -0.22
N GLU A 86 -12.47 6.64 -0.17
CA GLU A 86 -13.77 6.45 0.48
C GLU A 86 -13.66 6.51 2.01
N ASP A 87 -12.65 5.88 2.60
CA ASP A 87 -12.49 5.83 4.06
C ASP A 87 -12.09 7.19 4.64
N SER A 88 -11.26 7.95 3.91
CA SER A 88 -10.90 9.32 4.29
C SER A 88 -12.08 10.29 4.15
N ALA A 89 -12.87 10.16 3.09
CA ALA A 89 -14.03 11.03 2.84
C ALA A 89 -15.18 10.76 3.81
N SER A 90 -15.51 9.48 4.03
CA SER A 90 -16.61 9.07 4.92
C SER A 90 -16.22 9.08 6.39
N GLY A 91 -14.91 9.03 6.69
CA GLY A 91 -14.39 8.85 8.04
C GLY A 91 -14.73 7.49 8.64
N ARG A 92 -15.04 6.49 7.81
CA ARG A 92 -15.48 5.15 8.20
C ARG A 92 -14.81 4.07 7.34
N ILE A 93 -14.65 2.88 7.90
CA ILE A 93 -14.20 1.71 7.15
C ILE A 93 -15.28 1.30 6.15
N SER A 94 -14.99 1.35 4.86
CA SER A 94 -15.98 1.15 3.78
C SER A 94 -15.84 -0.20 3.09
N TYR A 95 -14.62 -0.73 3.06
CA TYR A 95 -14.27 -2.02 2.49
C TYR A 95 -13.88 -3.01 3.58
N ARG A 96 -14.02 -4.31 3.27
CA ARG A 96 -13.45 -5.36 4.12
C ARG A 96 -11.93 -5.31 4.03
N GLY A 97 -11.27 -5.25 5.18
CA GLY A 97 -9.85 -5.49 5.34
C GLY A 97 -9.59 -6.95 5.75
N PHE A 98 -8.36 -7.21 6.20
CA PHE A 98 -7.94 -8.48 6.76
C PHE A 98 -8.73 -8.86 8.02
N ALA A 99 -8.93 -7.91 8.96
CA ALA A 99 -9.66 -8.16 10.21
C ALA A 99 -10.65 -7.05 10.57
N SER A 100 -10.92 -6.14 9.62
CA SER A 100 -11.85 -5.02 9.78
C SER A 100 -12.99 -5.11 8.78
N ASP A 101 -14.21 -5.18 9.29
CA ASP A 101 -15.43 -5.24 8.49
C ASP A 101 -16.16 -3.89 8.52
N PRO A 102 -16.71 -3.43 7.38
CA PRO A 102 -17.60 -2.28 7.39
C PRO A 102 -18.88 -2.65 8.15
N CYS A 103 -19.25 -1.87 9.17
CA CYS A 103 -20.57 -1.93 9.79
C CYS A 103 -21.62 -1.45 8.77
N ARG A 104 -22.10 -2.34 7.90
CA ARG A 104 -23.11 -2.03 6.89
C ARG A 104 -24.52 -2.10 7.49
N SER A 105 -25.35 -1.09 7.19
CA SER A 105 -26.80 -1.19 7.40
C SER A 105 -27.37 -2.35 6.57
N LEU A 106 -28.52 -2.91 6.98
CA LEU A 106 -29.17 -4.03 6.27
C LEU A 106 -29.38 -3.75 4.77
N PHE A 107 -29.71 -2.50 4.42
CA PHE A 107 -29.86 -2.05 3.03
C PHE A 107 -28.55 -2.10 2.23
N LYS A 108 -27.42 -1.68 2.84
CA LYS A 108 -26.09 -1.78 2.20
C LYS A 108 -25.61 -3.23 2.08
N ARG A 109 -26.03 -4.13 2.98
CA ARG A 109 -25.77 -5.58 2.84
C ARG A 109 -26.53 -6.18 1.67
N ALA A 110 -27.81 -5.81 1.48
CA ALA A 110 -28.62 -6.25 0.36
C ALA A 110 -28.06 -5.74 -0.99
N MET A 111 -27.72 -4.46 -1.09
CA MET A 111 -27.11 -3.88 -2.30
C MET A 111 -25.76 -4.54 -2.66
N SER A 112 -24.96 -4.95 -1.67
CA SER A 112 -23.70 -5.66 -1.95
C SER A 112 -23.85 -7.10 -2.46
N LEU A 113 -25.06 -7.66 -2.45
CA LEU A 113 -25.36 -8.92 -3.13
C LEU A 113 -25.61 -8.71 -4.64
N PHE A 114 -26.00 -7.50 -5.04
CA PHE A 114 -26.32 -7.15 -6.44
C PHE A 114 -25.16 -6.45 -7.15
N THR A 115 -24.25 -5.84 -6.40
CA THR A 115 -22.99 -5.28 -6.91
C THR A 115 -21.84 -5.89 -6.12
N PRO A 116 -21.00 -6.75 -6.72
CA PRO A 116 -19.75 -7.16 -6.09
C PRO A 116 -18.99 -5.89 -5.75
N THR A 117 -18.84 -5.57 -4.47
CA THR A 117 -18.03 -4.39 -4.11
C THR A 117 -16.61 -4.72 -4.55
N PRO A 118 -16.00 -3.90 -5.43
CA PRO A 118 -14.57 -4.03 -5.71
C PRO A 118 -13.87 -4.06 -4.36
N GLU A 119 -13.03 -5.05 -4.13
CA GLU A 119 -12.16 -5.02 -2.96
C GLU A 119 -11.45 -3.66 -2.97
N GLY A 120 -11.39 -2.98 -1.84
CA GLY A 120 -11.06 -1.55 -1.84
C GLY A 120 -9.62 -1.21 -2.24
N MET A 121 -8.81 -2.18 -2.64
CA MET A 121 -7.41 -2.03 -3.07
C MET A 121 -6.50 -1.34 -2.05
N ASN A 122 -6.52 -1.77 -0.79
CA ASN A 122 -5.54 -1.31 0.18
C ASN A 122 -4.20 -2.05 0.03
N ALA A 123 -3.37 -1.61 -0.93
CA ALA A 123 -2.07 -2.20 -1.22
C ALA A 123 -0.97 -1.67 -0.28
N ASN A 124 -0.99 -2.10 0.99
CA ASN A 124 -0.15 -1.57 2.07
C ASN A 124 1.00 -2.51 2.52
N VAL A 125 1.19 -3.66 1.87
CA VAL A 125 2.11 -4.69 2.37
C VAL A 125 3.52 -4.50 1.81
N ASN A 126 3.66 -4.44 0.49
CA ASN A 126 4.97 -4.39 -0.15
C ASN A 126 4.92 -3.60 -1.46
N ILE A 127 6.10 -3.42 -2.08
CA ILE A 127 6.27 -2.85 -3.40
C ILE A 127 7.27 -3.70 -4.21
N THR A 128 7.14 -3.68 -5.54
CA THR A 128 8.14 -4.25 -6.44
C THR A 128 8.12 -3.55 -7.80
N ARG A 129 9.06 -3.89 -8.67
CA ARG A 129 9.02 -3.55 -10.09
C ARG A 129 8.56 -4.76 -10.88
N LEU A 130 7.51 -4.61 -11.68
CA LEU A 130 7.01 -5.64 -12.58
C LEU A 130 6.83 -5.06 -13.98
N GLY A 131 7.56 -5.62 -14.94
CA GLY A 131 7.69 -4.98 -16.26
C GLY A 131 8.31 -3.59 -16.08
N ASP A 132 7.66 -2.56 -16.60
CA ASP A 132 8.11 -1.17 -16.49
C ASP A 132 7.49 -0.39 -15.34
N ASP A 133 6.49 -0.97 -14.67
CA ASP A 133 5.77 -0.32 -13.57
C ASP A 133 6.40 -0.64 -12.20
N PHE A 134 6.37 0.35 -11.31
CA PHE A 134 6.51 0.12 -9.88
C PHE A 134 5.11 -0.07 -9.29
N ILE A 135 4.91 -1.15 -8.56
CA ILE A 135 3.60 -1.55 -8.04
C ILE A 135 3.63 -1.69 -6.53
N ALA A 136 2.57 -1.24 -5.87
CA ALA A 136 2.25 -1.55 -4.49
C ALA A 136 1.32 -2.76 -4.45
N MET A 137 1.53 -3.65 -3.48
CA MET A 137 0.87 -4.95 -3.39
C MET A 137 0.27 -5.20 -2.00
N THR A 138 -0.77 -6.03 -2.00
CA THR A 138 -1.31 -6.73 -0.81
C THR A 138 -1.49 -8.21 -1.16
N GLU A 139 -2.14 -8.99 -0.31
CA GLU A 139 -2.36 -10.44 -0.51
C GLU A 139 -3.58 -10.77 -1.39
N THR A 140 -4.18 -9.77 -2.02
CA THR A 140 -5.22 -9.97 -3.04
C THR A 140 -4.66 -9.61 -4.43
N PRO A 141 -5.26 -10.09 -5.53
CA PRO A 141 -4.73 -9.93 -6.90
C PRO A 141 -4.62 -8.49 -7.38
N MET A 142 -5.02 -7.53 -6.55
CA MET A 142 -5.08 -6.11 -6.85
C MET A 142 -3.78 -5.42 -6.44
N ALA A 143 -2.97 -5.09 -7.44
CA ALA A 143 -1.84 -4.18 -7.27
C ALA A 143 -2.19 -2.78 -7.79
N ILE A 144 -1.43 -1.77 -7.35
CA ILE A 144 -1.58 -0.38 -7.80
C ILE A 144 -0.22 0.13 -8.26
N ALA A 145 -0.15 0.59 -9.51
CA ALA A 145 1.03 1.24 -10.04
C ALA A 145 1.20 2.65 -9.45
N PHE A 146 2.44 3.02 -9.16
CA PHE A 146 2.81 4.33 -8.64
C PHE A 146 4.12 4.85 -9.25
N ASP A 147 4.32 6.15 -9.24
CA ASP A 147 5.60 6.77 -9.62
C ASP A 147 6.60 6.67 -8.45
N PRO A 148 7.77 6.02 -8.60
CA PRO A 148 8.72 5.80 -7.51
C PRO A 148 9.48 7.07 -7.08
N ARG A 149 9.42 8.16 -7.86
CA ARG A 149 10.08 9.44 -7.58
C ARG A 149 9.13 10.41 -6.89
N THR A 150 7.89 10.49 -7.35
CA THR A 150 6.88 11.43 -6.81
C THR A 150 5.91 10.78 -5.81
N LEU A 151 5.92 9.45 -5.73
CA LEU A 151 4.96 8.61 -4.99
C LEU A 151 3.51 8.78 -5.46
N GLU A 152 3.31 9.31 -6.67
CA GLU A 152 1.98 9.48 -7.24
C GLU A 152 1.32 8.14 -7.54
N THR A 153 0.08 7.98 -7.07
CA THR A 153 -0.75 6.85 -7.44
C THR A 153 -1.17 7.00 -8.90
N LEU A 154 -0.82 6.03 -9.75
CA LEU A 154 -1.07 6.11 -11.18
C LEU A 154 -2.39 5.41 -11.54
N ARG A 155 -2.44 4.09 -11.39
CA ARG A 155 -3.60 3.27 -11.79
C ARG A 155 -3.60 1.92 -11.09
N PRO A 156 -4.77 1.23 -11.03
CA PRO A 156 -4.79 -0.21 -10.85
C PRO A 156 -3.83 -0.91 -11.82
N TYR A 157 -3.10 -1.90 -11.32
CA TYR A 157 -2.23 -2.74 -12.13
C TYR A 157 -2.99 -4.04 -12.47
N ALA A 158 -3.11 -4.32 -13.76
CA ALA A 158 -3.72 -5.54 -14.29
C ALA A 158 -2.69 -6.30 -15.11
N TYR A 159 -2.69 -7.63 -14.98
CA TYR A 159 -1.89 -8.48 -15.85
C TYR A 159 -2.43 -8.41 -17.27
N ASP A 160 -1.52 -8.50 -18.24
CA ASP A 160 -1.86 -8.50 -19.66
C ASP A 160 -2.06 -9.93 -20.18
N ASP A 161 -2.91 -10.69 -19.49
CA ASP A 161 -3.22 -12.08 -19.74
C ASP A 161 -4.57 -12.24 -20.46
N GLY A 162 -4.90 -13.45 -20.89
CA GLY A 162 -6.15 -13.68 -21.62
C GLY A 162 -6.17 -13.13 -23.05
N LYS A 163 -5.06 -12.59 -23.54
CA LYS A 163 -4.91 -12.12 -24.92
C LYS A 163 -4.69 -13.28 -25.87
N ASP A 164 -5.14 -13.12 -27.11
CA ASP A 164 -4.95 -14.09 -28.20
C ASP A 164 -5.45 -15.52 -27.88
N GLY A 165 -6.47 -15.63 -27.02
CA GLY A 165 -7.07 -16.90 -26.64
C GLY A 165 -6.30 -17.67 -25.55
N THR A 166 -5.28 -17.05 -24.94
CA THR A 166 -4.63 -17.60 -23.74
C THR A 166 -5.59 -17.58 -22.55
N GLU A 167 -5.37 -18.44 -21.56
CA GLU A 167 -6.16 -18.45 -20.33
C GLU A 167 -5.87 -17.19 -19.50
N ARG A 168 -6.88 -16.68 -18.81
CA ARG A 168 -6.70 -15.63 -17.79
C ARG A 168 -6.22 -16.27 -16.50
N LEU A 169 -5.38 -15.55 -15.79
CA LEU A 169 -5.00 -15.89 -14.43
C LEU A 169 -6.24 -15.72 -13.54
N GLU A 170 -6.73 -16.83 -13.03
CA GLU A 170 -7.85 -16.88 -12.09
C GLU A 170 -7.34 -17.16 -10.68
N GLY A 171 -7.91 -16.45 -9.71
CA GLY A 171 -7.61 -16.63 -8.29
C GLY A 171 -8.05 -15.41 -7.48
N SER A 172 -8.13 -15.61 -6.18
CA SER A 172 -8.61 -14.63 -5.21
C SER A 172 -7.55 -14.23 -4.18
N VAL A 173 -6.48 -15.00 -4.08
CA VAL A 173 -5.39 -14.76 -3.13
C VAL A 173 -4.05 -14.82 -3.85
N THR A 174 -3.19 -13.85 -3.56
CA THR A 174 -1.80 -13.84 -4.02
C THR A 174 -0.91 -13.41 -2.88
N THR A 175 0.31 -13.02 -3.21
CA THR A 175 1.42 -12.72 -2.32
C THR A 175 1.92 -11.34 -2.69
N ALA A 176 2.21 -10.53 -1.67
CA ALA A 176 2.95 -9.29 -1.82
C ALA A 176 4.48 -9.52 -1.84
N HIS A 177 4.94 -10.77 -1.94
CA HIS A 177 6.34 -11.17 -1.85
C HIS A 177 6.80 -11.97 -3.09
N PRO A 178 6.69 -11.40 -4.31
CA PRO A 178 7.19 -12.07 -5.50
C PRO A 178 8.71 -12.20 -5.47
N HIS A 179 9.21 -13.29 -6.04
CA HIS A 179 10.64 -13.50 -6.26
C HIS A 179 11.05 -12.99 -7.64
N TYR A 180 12.26 -12.42 -7.74
CA TYR A 180 12.85 -12.02 -9.02
C TYR A 180 14.11 -12.84 -9.31
N ASP A 181 14.14 -13.49 -10.47
CA ASP A 181 15.33 -14.16 -11.00
C ASP A 181 16.06 -13.20 -11.96
N PRO A 182 17.22 -12.66 -11.56
CA PRO A 182 17.95 -11.72 -12.41
C PRO A 182 18.60 -12.37 -13.63
N ALA A 183 18.91 -13.67 -13.59
CA ALA A 183 19.53 -14.37 -14.72
C ALA A 183 18.52 -14.59 -15.84
N ARG A 184 17.28 -14.93 -15.49
CA ARG A 184 16.18 -15.11 -16.45
C ARG A 184 15.38 -13.83 -16.72
N ARG A 185 15.55 -12.83 -15.86
CA ARG A 185 14.76 -11.58 -15.85
C ARG A 185 13.27 -11.83 -15.70
N LEU A 186 12.91 -12.80 -14.85
CA LEU A 186 11.53 -13.22 -14.60
C LEU A 186 11.13 -12.96 -13.15
N ALA A 187 9.89 -12.53 -12.95
CA ALA A 187 9.25 -12.48 -11.64
C ALA A 187 8.36 -13.71 -11.45
N TYR A 188 8.41 -14.32 -10.27
CA TYR A 188 7.63 -15.48 -9.88
C TYR A 188 6.73 -15.13 -8.69
N ASN A 189 5.47 -15.52 -8.78
CA ASN A 189 4.49 -15.37 -7.72
C ASN A 189 3.47 -16.51 -7.76
N TYR A 190 2.67 -16.67 -6.72
CA TYR A 190 1.51 -17.57 -6.72
C TYR A 190 0.20 -16.79 -6.80
N LEU A 191 -0.77 -17.34 -7.53
CA LEU A 191 -2.16 -16.90 -7.54
C LEU A 191 -3.00 -18.15 -7.25
N LEU A 192 -3.83 -18.07 -6.20
CA LEU A 192 -4.61 -19.17 -5.63
C LEU A 192 -6.10 -18.87 -5.70
#